data_AF-A0A967ENZ2-F1
#
_entry.id   AF-A0A967ENZ2-F1
#
_cell.length_a   1.000
_cell.length_b   1.000
_cell.length_c   1.000
_cell.angle_alpha   90.00
_cell.angle_beta   90.00
_cell.angle_gamma   90.00
#
_symmetry.space_group_name_H-M   'P 1'
#
loop_
_entity.id
_entity.type
_entity.pdbx_description
1 polymer ?
#
loop_
_entity_poly.entity_id
_entity_poly.type
_entity_poly.pdbx_seq_one_letter_code
_entity_poly.pdbx_strand_id
1 'polypeptide(L)'
;MLQTCEPNAIIFTNGDNDTYPLWYLQEVEGIRKDVTVANLSLLNTPWHIKQLRDSRPVGERFINLTDAQIDELSYGLQAWQEQKIRIPVENDILNPDGYIEWNLKPTYAGQALKTQDLMVLRIINDTKWRYPIYFAVTVGNENRIGLDEFLGMEGLAFRLNSHKISLVDKEKMIANLMTDIGDVTWSKEFIPSSLVNEMIK
;
A
#
# COMPACT_ATOMS: atom_id res chain seq x y z
N MET A 1 -9.41 -1.88 6.84
CA MET A 1 -8.27 -1.57 5.95
C MET A 1 -8.53 -0.33 5.11
N LEU A 2 -9.57 -0.27 4.26
CA LEU A 2 -9.88 0.95 3.48
C LEU A 2 -10.02 2.21 4.35
N GLN A 3 -10.63 2.10 5.53
CA GLN A 3 -10.84 3.23 6.46
C GLN A 3 -9.56 3.73 7.14
N THR A 4 -8.48 2.93 7.15
CA THR A 4 -7.15 3.41 7.58
C THR A 4 -6.56 4.40 6.58
N CYS A 5 -6.89 4.26 5.30
CA CYS A 5 -6.30 5.05 4.24
C CYS A 5 -6.92 6.44 4.18
N GLU A 6 -6.07 7.46 3.99
CA GLU A 6 -6.49 8.82 3.66
C GLU A 6 -7.23 8.90 2.31
N PRO A 7 -7.95 10.01 2.02
CA PRO A 7 -8.66 10.18 0.76
C PRO A 7 -7.75 10.06 -0.48
N ASN A 8 -8.26 9.39 -1.52
CA ASN A 8 -7.55 9.16 -2.79
C ASN A 8 -6.24 8.37 -2.69
N ALA A 9 -6.03 7.67 -1.57
CA ALA A 9 -4.84 6.88 -1.34
C ALA A 9 -4.68 5.73 -2.36
N ILE A 10 -3.46 5.21 -2.45
CA ILE A 10 -3.14 3.96 -3.13
C ILE A 10 -2.68 2.99 -2.05
N ILE A 11 -3.33 1.83 -1.95
CA ILE A 11 -2.93 0.76 -1.03
C ILE A 11 -2.46 -0.46 -1.79
N PHE A 12 -1.24 -0.90 -1.49
CA PHE A 12 -0.71 -2.17 -1.97
C PHE A 12 -1.19 -3.31 -1.08
N THR A 13 -1.83 -4.30 -1.69
CA THR A 13 -2.28 -5.54 -1.04
C THR A 13 -1.49 -6.73 -1.57
N ASN A 14 -1.49 -7.84 -0.83
CA ASN A 14 -0.82 -9.06 -1.27
C ASN A 14 -1.80 -10.24 -1.26
N GLY A 15 -1.96 -10.89 -2.42
CA GLY A 15 -2.89 -12.01 -2.54
C GLY A 15 -4.37 -11.63 -2.49
N ASP A 16 -5.21 -12.66 -2.50
CA ASP A 16 -6.66 -12.61 -2.61
C ASP A 16 -7.37 -12.23 -1.30
N ASN A 17 -6.87 -12.71 -0.16
CA ASN A 17 -7.46 -12.49 1.17
C ASN A 17 -7.59 -11.01 1.55
N ASP A 18 -6.69 -10.16 1.08
CA ASP A 18 -6.84 -8.71 1.23
C ASP A 18 -7.65 -8.13 0.08
N THR A 19 -7.33 -8.52 -1.16
CA THR A 19 -7.76 -7.77 -2.34
C THR A 19 -9.25 -7.97 -2.65
N TYR A 20 -9.74 -9.21 -2.64
CA TYR A 20 -11.10 -9.48 -3.11
C TYR A 20 -12.17 -8.98 -2.15
N PRO A 21 -12.03 -9.09 -0.82
CA PRO A 21 -12.96 -8.45 0.10
C PRO A 21 -13.00 -6.92 -0.08
N LEU A 22 -11.84 -6.29 -0.33
CA LEU A 22 -11.81 -4.84 -0.56
C LEU A 22 -12.49 -4.44 -1.87
N TRP A 23 -12.23 -5.17 -2.96
CA TRP A 23 -12.92 -4.93 -4.22
C TRP A 23 -14.42 -5.18 -4.13
N TYR A 24 -14.87 -6.19 -3.39
CA TYR A 24 -16.30 -6.37 -3.13
C TYR A 24 -16.90 -5.13 -2.45
N LEU A 25 -16.26 -4.66 -1.36
CA LEU A 25 -16.71 -3.47 -0.63
C LEU A 25 -16.74 -2.23 -1.55
N GLN A 26 -15.80 -2.10 -2.48
CA GLN A 26 -15.76 -0.99 -3.42
C GLN A 26 -16.82 -1.12 -4.51
N GLU A 27 -16.80 -2.21 -5.28
CA GLU A 27 -17.59 -2.35 -6.50
C GLU A 27 -19.07 -2.63 -6.23
N VAL A 28 -19.37 -3.39 -5.17
CA VAL A 28 -20.73 -3.81 -4.83
C VAL A 28 -21.32 -2.88 -3.77
N GLU A 29 -20.63 -2.68 -2.64
CA GLU A 29 -21.17 -1.90 -1.51
C GLU A 29 -20.95 -0.38 -1.65
N GLY A 30 -20.14 0.07 -2.61
CA GLY A 30 -19.91 1.50 -2.84
C GLY A 30 -18.97 2.17 -1.83
N ILE A 31 -18.24 1.40 -1.03
CA ILE A 31 -17.45 1.91 0.09
C ILE A 31 -16.06 2.33 -0.38
N ARG A 32 -15.65 3.57 -0.07
CA ARG A 32 -14.29 4.08 -0.29
C ARG A 32 -13.76 3.81 -1.72
N LYS A 33 -14.59 4.07 -2.73
CA LYS A 33 -14.22 4.00 -4.15
C LYS A 33 -13.09 4.97 -4.54
N ASP A 34 -12.77 5.95 -3.69
CA ASP A 34 -11.64 6.87 -3.85
C ASP A 34 -10.27 6.19 -3.65
N VAL A 35 -10.21 5.12 -2.84
CA VAL A 35 -8.95 4.42 -2.56
C VAL A 35 -8.64 3.44 -3.70
N THR A 36 -7.44 3.52 -4.25
CA THR A 36 -7.00 2.55 -5.25
C THR A 36 -6.37 1.34 -4.58
N VAL A 37 -6.97 0.16 -4.76
CA VAL A 37 -6.43 -1.13 -4.28
C VAL A 37 -5.56 -1.75 -5.37
N ALA A 38 -4.24 -1.76 -5.16
CA ALA A 38 -3.25 -2.28 -6.09
C ALA A 38 -2.68 -3.62 -5.60
N ASN A 39 -3.08 -4.72 -6.23
CA ASN A 39 -2.61 -6.05 -5.84
C ASN A 39 -1.20 -6.31 -6.40
N LEU A 40 -0.23 -6.58 -5.51
CA LEU A 40 1.16 -6.81 -5.89
C LEU A 40 1.32 -8.03 -6.81
N SER A 41 0.61 -9.13 -6.54
CA SER A 41 0.68 -10.33 -7.38
C SER A 41 0.19 -10.04 -8.81
N LEU A 42 -0.90 -9.27 -8.95
CA LEU A 42 -1.45 -8.89 -10.25
C LEU A 42 -0.62 -7.80 -10.95
N LEU A 43 0.12 -6.98 -10.21
CA LEU A 43 1.06 -5.99 -10.76
C LEU A 43 2.24 -6.62 -11.53
N ASN A 44 2.38 -7.95 -11.53
CA ASN A 44 3.27 -8.65 -12.46
C ASN A 44 2.67 -8.82 -13.87
N THR A 45 1.43 -8.39 -14.09
CA THR A 45 0.72 -8.59 -15.36
C THR A 45 0.41 -7.27 -16.07
N PRO A 46 0.60 -7.17 -17.41
CA PRO A 46 0.41 -5.92 -18.12
C PRO A 46 -1.04 -5.42 -18.08
N TRP A 47 -2.01 -6.34 -18.10
CA TRP A 47 -3.44 -5.98 -18.08
C TRP A 47 -3.82 -5.25 -16.79
N HIS A 48 -3.31 -5.69 -15.63
CA HIS A 48 -3.64 -5.06 -14.35
C HIS A 48 -2.94 -3.71 -14.19
N ILE A 49 -1.71 -3.58 -14.68
CA ILE A 49 -1.01 -2.29 -14.72
C ILE A 49 -1.80 -1.28 -15.57
N LYS A 50 -2.29 -1.69 -16.75
CA LYS A 50 -3.16 -0.85 -17.60
C LYS A 50 -4.46 -0.50 -16.90
N GLN A 51 -5.12 -1.47 -16.25
CA GLN A 51 -6.33 -1.25 -15.47
C GLN A 51 -6.11 -0.22 -14.35
N LEU A 52 -5.04 -0.34 -13.57
CA LEU A 52 -4.72 0.62 -12.50
C LEU A 52 -4.42 2.01 -13.07
N ARG A 53 -3.64 2.11 -14.16
CA ARG A 53 -3.38 3.38 -14.83
C ARG A 53 -4.69 4.05 -15.28
N ASP A 54 -5.60 3.26 -15.84
CA ASP A 54 -6.85 3.76 -16.43
C ASP A 54 -7.99 3.91 -15.42
N SER A 55 -7.78 3.47 -14.17
CA SER A 55 -8.72 3.67 -13.06
C SER A 55 -8.90 5.15 -12.65
N ARG A 56 -7.98 6.02 -13.09
CA ARG A 56 -8.04 7.48 -12.86
C ARG A 56 -7.96 8.24 -14.19
N PRO A 57 -8.60 9.43 -14.27
CA PRO A 57 -8.52 10.27 -15.46
C PRO A 57 -7.07 10.72 -15.70
N VAL A 58 -6.75 11.08 -16.95
CA VAL A 58 -5.36 11.33 -17.40
C VAL A 58 -4.58 12.32 -16.52
N GLY A 59 -5.22 13.38 -16.01
CA GLY A 59 -4.57 14.37 -15.13
C GLY A 59 -4.29 13.88 -13.70
N GLU A 60 -4.93 12.79 -13.29
CA GLU A 60 -4.87 12.23 -11.94
C GLU A 60 -4.20 10.85 -11.90
N ARG A 61 -3.64 10.42 -13.03
CA ARG A 61 -2.91 9.14 -13.10
C ARG A 61 -1.71 9.15 -12.16
N PHE A 62 -1.46 7.97 -11.60
CA PHE A 62 -0.30 7.65 -10.75
C PHE A 62 0.65 6.62 -11.41
N ILE A 63 0.37 6.25 -12.66
CA ILE A 63 1.24 5.47 -13.52
C ILE A 63 1.37 6.25 -14.83
N ASN A 64 2.59 6.69 -15.18
CA ASN A 64 2.84 7.46 -16.39
C ASN A 64 3.56 6.63 -17.46
N LEU A 65 2.89 5.54 -17.88
CA LEU A 65 3.41 4.60 -18.86
C LEU A 65 2.43 4.41 -20.03
N THR A 66 2.97 4.37 -21.23
CA THR A 66 2.24 3.96 -22.45
C THR A 66 1.99 2.46 -22.45
N ASP A 67 1.04 1.99 -23.27
CA ASP A 67 0.76 0.55 -23.39
C ASP A 67 2.00 -0.25 -23.79
N ALA A 68 2.77 0.25 -24.76
CA ALA A 68 4.00 -0.40 -25.20
C ALA A 68 5.05 -0.52 -24.08
N GLN A 69 5.20 0.53 -23.26
CA GLN A 69 6.11 0.48 -22.09
C GLN A 69 5.62 -0.52 -21.05
N ILE A 70 4.32 -0.61 -20.79
CA ILE A 70 3.75 -1.59 -19.85
C ILE A 70 3.99 -3.01 -20.33
N ASP A 71 3.77 -3.25 -21.63
CA ASP A 71 3.97 -4.56 -22.23
C ASP A 71 5.46 -4.96 -22.15
N GLU A 72 6.38 -4.05 -22.50
CA GLU A 72 7.83 -4.28 -22.40
C GLU A 72 8.29 -4.63 -20.97
N LEU A 73 7.77 -3.93 -19.96
CA LEU A 73 8.07 -4.19 -18.54
C LEU A 73 7.60 -5.57 -18.06
N SER A 74 6.65 -6.16 -18.77
CA SER A 74 6.05 -7.45 -18.42
C SER A 74 6.74 -8.62 -19.12
N TYR A 75 7.53 -8.37 -20.17
CA TYR A 75 8.14 -9.42 -20.99
C TYR A 75 9.56 -9.82 -20.56
N GLY A 76 10.08 -9.29 -19.45
CA GLY A 76 11.45 -9.61 -19.02
C GLY A 76 11.70 -9.42 -17.53
N LEU A 77 12.67 -10.18 -17.02
CA LEU A 77 13.26 -9.93 -15.70
C LEU A 77 14.23 -8.76 -15.84
N GLN A 78 14.03 -7.69 -15.07
CA GLN A 78 14.98 -6.59 -15.03
C GLN A 78 16.14 -6.96 -14.12
N ALA A 79 17.31 -7.19 -14.71
CA ALA A 79 18.54 -7.40 -13.96
C ALA A 79 18.78 -6.21 -13.02
N TRP A 80 19.14 -6.51 -11.78
CA TRP A 80 19.29 -5.52 -10.73
C TRP A 80 20.48 -5.83 -9.85
N GLN A 81 21.23 -4.79 -9.51
CA GLN A 81 22.28 -4.83 -8.51
C GLN A 81 21.88 -3.91 -7.37
N GLU A 82 22.23 -4.29 -6.14
CA GLU A 82 21.94 -3.47 -4.96
C GLU A 82 22.48 -2.06 -5.20
N GLN A 83 21.58 -1.09 -5.12
CA GLN A 83 21.92 0.30 -5.34
C GLN A 83 21.05 1.20 -4.48
N LYS A 84 21.59 2.37 -4.21
CA LYS A 84 20.93 3.41 -3.45
C LYS A 84 19.91 4.10 -4.35
N ILE A 85 18.65 4.08 -3.94
CA ILE A 85 17.53 4.72 -4.62
C ILE A 85 17.16 5.98 -3.85
N ARG A 86 16.86 7.04 -4.59
CA ARG A 86 16.45 8.33 -4.06
C ARG A 86 15.17 8.79 -4.73
N ILE A 87 14.17 9.15 -3.94
CA ILE A 87 12.92 9.76 -4.42
C ILE A 87 12.82 11.17 -3.83
N PRO A 88 12.67 12.22 -4.66
CA PRO A 88 12.54 13.58 -4.16
C PRO A 88 11.24 13.75 -3.39
N VAL A 89 11.28 14.58 -2.35
CA VAL A 89 10.14 15.02 -1.54
C VAL A 89 10.09 16.53 -1.63
N GLU A 90 8.95 17.07 -2.06
CA GLU A 90 8.78 18.53 -2.18
C GLU A 90 8.02 19.07 -0.97
N ASN A 91 8.50 20.19 -0.41
CA ASN A 91 7.79 21.02 0.57
C ASN A 91 7.40 20.35 1.90
N ASP A 92 8.20 19.40 2.39
CA ASP A 92 7.96 18.78 3.70
C ASP A 92 8.90 19.33 4.78
N ILE A 93 8.33 19.92 5.82
CA ILE A 93 9.06 20.48 6.97
C ILE A 93 9.76 19.38 7.77
N LEU A 94 9.20 18.17 7.81
CA LEU A 94 9.77 17.01 8.51
C LEU A 94 10.87 16.32 7.69
N ASN A 95 11.02 16.67 6.41
CA ASN A 95 12.11 16.20 5.57
C ASN A 95 12.90 17.39 4.98
N PRO A 96 13.80 18.01 5.77
CA PRO A 96 14.61 19.13 5.30
C PRO A 96 15.59 18.76 4.17
N ASP A 97 15.94 17.48 4.03
CA ASP A 97 16.83 17.00 2.97
C ASP A 97 16.14 16.98 1.59
N GLY A 98 14.80 16.96 1.56
CA GLY A 98 14.01 17.00 0.33
C GLY A 98 14.03 15.71 -0.47
N TYR A 99 14.36 14.58 0.15
CA TYR A 99 14.27 13.25 -0.47
C TYR A 99 14.18 12.14 0.56
N ILE A 100 13.63 10.98 0.17
CA ILE A 100 13.87 9.71 0.86
C ILE A 100 14.93 8.92 0.11
N GLU A 101 15.74 8.15 0.85
CA GLU A 101 16.82 7.36 0.29
C GLU A 101 16.96 6.03 1.02
N TRP A 102 17.10 4.94 0.27
CA TRP A 102 17.32 3.60 0.81
C TRP A 102 18.10 2.72 -0.17
N ASN A 103 18.60 1.58 0.31
CA ASN A 103 19.24 0.59 -0.55
C ASN A 103 18.20 -0.41 -1.06
N LEU A 104 18.00 -0.46 -2.38
CA LEU A 104 17.12 -1.42 -3.03
C LEU A 104 17.92 -2.64 -3.49
N LYS A 105 17.67 -3.77 -2.83
CA LYS A 105 18.27 -5.07 -3.16
C LYS A 105 17.47 -5.77 -4.26
N PRO A 106 18.07 -6.72 -5.00
CA PRO A 106 17.32 -7.59 -5.91
C PRO A 106 16.23 -8.36 -5.15
N THR A 107 15.03 -8.41 -5.72
CA THR A 107 13.84 -9.04 -5.12
C THR A 107 13.51 -10.39 -5.75
N TYR A 108 14.25 -10.78 -6.80
CA TYR A 108 14.12 -12.07 -7.47
C TYR A 108 15.50 -12.74 -7.62
N ALA A 109 15.63 -13.93 -7.02
CA ALA A 109 16.82 -14.80 -7.10
C ALA A 109 18.17 -14.11 -6.80
N GLY A 110 18.17 -12.99 -6.06
CA GLY A 110 19.37 -12.20 -5.80
C GLY A 110 19.97 -11.49 -7.02
N GLN A 111 19.25 -11.42 -8.15
CA GLN A 111 19.81 -10.95 -9.44
C GLN A 111 18.91 -9.95 -10.19
N ALA A 112 17.61 -9.92 -9.89
CA ALA A 112 16.65 -9.11 -10.62
C ALA A 112 15.61 -8.46 -9.70
N LEU A 113 14.89 -7.47 -10.22
CA LEU A 113 13.63 -7.01 -9.64
C LEU A 113 12.45 -7.70 -10.33
N LYS A 114 11.44 -8.07 -9.53
CA LYS A 114 10.14 -8.46 -10.08
C LYS A 114 9.42 -7.25 -10.64
N THR A 115 8.55 -7.46 -11.63
CA THR A 115 7.74 -6.39 -12.24
C THR A 115 6.89 -5.67 -11.19
N GLN A 116 6.30 -6.38 -10.22
CA GLN A 116 5.55 -5.74 -9.13
C GLN A 116 6.39 -4.73 -8.33
N ASP A 117 7.66 -5.04 -8.05
CA ASP A 117 8.53 -4.21 -7.19
C ASP A 117 9.00 -2.97 -7.95
N LEU A 118 9.27 -3.14 -9.24
CA LEU A 118 9.52 -2.04 -10.16
C LEU A 118 8.29 -1.13 -10.29
N MET A 119 7.09 -1.69 -10.29
CA MET A 119 5.85 -0.92 -10.34
C MET A 119 5.60 -0.15 -9.05
N VAL A 120 5.89 -0.72 -7.87
CA VAL A 120 5.86 0.03 -6.60
C VAL A 120 6.79 1.23 -6.69
N LEU A 121 8.04 1.03 -7.13
CA LEU A 121 9.02 2.11 -7.28
C LEU A 121 8.52 3.20 -8.26
N ARG A 122 7.99 2.79 -9.42
CA ARG A 122 7.44 3.73 -10.42
C ARG A 122 6.25 4.51 -9.87
N ILE A 123 5.30 3.84 -9.22
CA ILE A 123 4.10 4.48 -8.67
C ILE A 123 4.51 5.54 -7.64
N ILE A 124 5.41 5.21 -6.71
CA ILE A 124 5.88 6.20 -5.71
C ILE A 124 6.50 7.42 -6.43
N ASN A 125 7.34 7.20 -7.44
CA ASN A 125 7.96 8.28 -8.18
C ASN A 125 6.96 9.12 -9.00
N ASP A 126 6.03 8.49 -9.71
CA ASP A 126 5.06 9.14 -10.62
C ASP A 126 3.95 9.87 -9.85
N THR A 127 3.61 9.40 -8.65
CA THR A 127 2.66 10.12 -7.78
C THR A 127 3.20 11.48 -7.36
N LYS A 128 4.54 11.63 -7.22
CA LYS A 128 5.18 12.82 -6.65
C LYS A 128 4.56 13.25 -5.33
N TRP A 129 4.26 12.28 -4.46
CA TRP A 129 3.61 12.51 -3.16
C TRP A 129 2.22 13.17 -3.22
N ARG A 130 1.59 13.27 -4.41
CA ARG A 130 0.23 13.83 -4.56
C ARG A 130 -0.84 12.95 -3.93
N TYR A 131 -0.57 11.66 -3.77
CA TYR A 131 -1.49 10.68 -3.21
C TYR A 131 -0.83 9.95 -2.05
N PRO A 132 -1.53 9.73 -0.93
CA PRO A 132 -1.04 8.89 0.14
C PRO A 132 -0.80 7.45 -0.34
N ILE A 133 0.32 6.85 0.05
CA ILE A 133 0.69 5.49 -0.34
C ILE A 133 0.73 4.60 0.91
N TYR A 134 0.07 3.45 0.82
CA TYR A 134 -0.08 2.50 1.89
C TYR A 134 0.32 1.09 1.46
N PHE A 135 0.73 0.27 2.41
CA PHE A 135 0.87 -1.18 2.28
C PHE A 135 -0.02 -1.86 3.31
N ALA A 136 -0.80 -2.86 2.92
CA ALA A 136 -1.56 -3.65 3.90
C ALA A 136 -0.61 -4.33 4.90
N VAL A 137 -1.05 -4.51 6.15
CA VAL A 137 -0.19 -5.09 7.20
C VAL A 137 0.26 -6.53 6.91
N THR A 138 -0.52 -7.22 6.09
CA THR A 138 -0.31 -8.56 5.54
C THR A 138 0.72 -8.63 4.41
N VAL A 139 1.14 -7.50 3.83
CA VAL A 139 2.22 -7.47 2.83
C VAL A 139 3.52 -7.80 3.54
N GLY A 140 4.16 -8.93 3.20
CA GLY A 140 5.45 -9.32 3.76
C GLY A 140 6.56 -8.29 3.47
N ASN A 141 7.53 -8.17 4.38
CA ASN A 141 8.63 -7.19 4.27
C ASN A 141 9.40 -7.33 2.95
N GLU A 142 9.52 -8.55 2.42
CA GLU A 142 10.17 -8.85 1.15
C GLU A 142 9.48 -8.22 -0.07
N ASN A 143 8.22 -7.82 0.05
CA ASN A 143 7.44 -7.16 -1.00
C ASN A 143 7.27 -5.64 -0.77
N ARG A 144 8.01 -5.05 0.16
CA ARG A 144 7.99 -3.60 0.47
C ARG A 144 9.21 -2.85 -0.06
N ILE A 145 10.01 -3.50 -0.90
CA ILE A 145 11.18 -2.93 -1.59
C ILE A 145 12.19 -2.20 -0.68
N GLY A 146 12.25 -2.55 0.61
CA GLY A 146 13.19 -1.96 1.58
C GLY A 146 12.76 -0.60 2.16
N LEU A 147 11.48 -0.24 2.06
CA LEU A 147 10.94 1.03 2.59
C LEU A 147 10.65 1.01 4.10
N ASP A 148 11.03 -0.04 4.83
CA ASP A 148 10.58 -0.26 6.21
C ASP A 148 10.87 0.91 7.17
N GLU A 149 11.98 1.63 7.00
CA GLU A 149 12.32 2.81 7.83
C GLU A 149 11.38 4.01 7.59
N PHE A 150 10.63 4.02 6.50
CA PHE A 150 9.69 5.06 6.10
C PHE A 150 8.23 4.62 6.27
N LEU A 151 7.98 3.40 6.74
CA LEU A 151 6.65 2.83 6.90
C LEU A 151 6.19 2.91 8.36
N GLY A 152 5.13 3.70 8.60
CA GLY A 152 4.47 3.81 9.90
C GLY A 152 3.16 3.02 9.92
N MET A 153 2.96 2.12 10.88
CA MET A 153 1.71 1.38 11.07
C MET A 153 0.63 2.31 11.63
N GLU A 154 -0.46 2.48 10.88
CA GLU A 154 -1.60 3.34 11.23
C GLU A 154 -2.88 2.51 11.37
N GLY A 155 -2.81 1.31 11.95
CA GLY A 155 -3.94 0.36 12.05
C GLY A 155 -3.75 -0.83 11.12
N LEU A 156 -4.66 -1.06 10.17
CA LEU A 156 -4.61 -2.21 9.26
C LEU A 156 -3.76 -1.97 7.99
N ALA A 157 -3.02 -0.86 7.94
CA ALA A 157 -2.07 -0.55 6.87
C ALA A 157 -0.87 0.23 7.41
N PHE A 158 0.27 0.09 6.73
CA PHE A 158 1.45 0.91 6.86
C PHE A 158 1.39 2.09 5.89
N ARG A 159 1.55 3.32 6.38
CA ARG A 159 1.68 4.53 5.57
C ARG A 159 3.14 4.75 5.18
N LEU A 160 3.40 5.05 3.91
CA LEU A 160 4.68 5.57 3.45
C LEU A 160 4.82 7.05 3.82
N ASN A 161 5.87 7.36 4.58
CA ASN A 161 6.20 8.71 5.01
C ASN A 161 7.40 9.25 4.23
N SER A 162 7.44 10.57 4.12
CA SER A 162 8.52 11.34 3.52
C SER A 162 9.80 11.38 4.36
N HIS A 163 9.79 10.83 5.57
CA HIS A 163 10.89 10.86 6.53
C HIS A 163 10.89 9.56 7.33
N LYS A 164 12.02 9.28 7.99
CA LYS A 164 12.13 8.07 8.83
C LYS A 164 11.19 8.18 10.03
N ILE A 165 10.47 7.11 10.31
CA ILE A 165 9.47 7.08 11.39
C ILE A 165 9.62 5.82 12.25
N SER A 166 9.12 5.87 13.48
CA SER A 166 8.94 4.66 14.28
C SER A 166 7.87 3.76 13.64
N LEU A 167 8.07 2.44 13.73
CA LEU A 167 7.19 1.45 13.11
C LEU A 167 5.70 1.60 13.47
N VAL A 168 5.36 2.13 14.64
CA VAL A 168 3.97 2.26 15.11
C VAL A 168 3.63 3.71 15.43
N ASP A 169 2.63 4.26 14.76
CA ASP A 169 1.97 5.51 15.14
C ASP A 169 0.80 5.18 16.08
N LYS A 170 1.02 5.33 17.39
CA LYS A 170 0.04 4.91 18.40
C LYS A 170 -1.26 5.68 18.32
N GLU A 171 -1.20 6.98 18.05
CA GLU A 171 -2.38 7.84 18.03
C GLU A 171 -3.27 7.48 16.85
N LYS A 172 -2.68 7.36 15.66
CA LYS A 172 -3.42 6.94 14.47
C LYS A 172 -3.88 5.49 14.54
N MET A 173 -3.08 4.60 15.13
CA MET A 173 -3.48 3.21 15.35
C MET A 173 -4.74 3.13 16.22
N ILE A 174 -4.79 3.85 17.34
CA ILE A 174 -5.99 3.90 18.19
C ILE A 174 -7.17 4.50 17.41
N ALA A 175 -6.97 5.64 16.75
CA ALA A 175 -8.03 6.27 15.97
C ALA A 175 -8.61 5.33 14.90
N ASN A 176 -7.77 4.61 14.17
CA ASN A 176 -8.23 3.76 13.06
C ASN A 176 -8.80 2.40 13.50
N LEU A 177 -8.49 1.92 14.72
CA LEU A 177 -8.99 0.64 15.22
C LEU A 177 -10.17 0.77 16.17
N MET A 178 -10.29 1.89 16.88
CA MET A 178 -11.31 2.11 17.91
C MET A 178 -12.47 2.98 17.45
N THR A 179 -12.44 3.47 16.20
CA THR A 179 -13.57 4.23 15.64
C THR A 179 -14.66 3.26 15.20
N ASP A 180 -15.85 3.41 15.78
CA ASP A 180 -17.05 2.71 15.31
C ASP A 180 -17.51 3.28 13.97
N ILE A 181 -17.70 2.39 12.98
CA ILE A 181 -18.12 2.76 11.63
C ILE A 181 -19.37 1.95 11.26
N GLY A 182 -20.45 2.65 10.91
CA GLY A 182 -21.69 2.03 10.45
C GLY A 182 -22.69 1.74 11.56
N ASP A 183 -23.65 0.87 11.26
CA ASP A 183 -24.71 0.50 12.20
C ASP A 183 -24.18 -0.47 13.27
N VAL A 184 -24.33 -0.10 14.55
CA VAL A 184 -23.97 -0.90 15.73
C VAL A 184 -24.83 -2.16 15.91
N THR A 185 -25.75 -2.45 15.00
CA THR A 185 -26.61 -3.65 15.06
C THR A 185 -25.79 -4.95 15.12
N TRP A 186 -24.60 -4.98 14.50
CA TRP A 186 -23.70 -6.14 14.50
C TRP A 186 -22.84 -6.27 15.77
N SER A 187 -22.77 -5.25 16.63
CA SER A 187 -21.92 -5.23 17.84
C SER A 187 -22.65 -5.61 19.14
N LYS A 188 -23.95 -5.94 19.06
CA LYS A 188 -24.81 -6.14 20.25
C LYS A 188 -24.78 -7.55 20.85
N GLU A 189 -24.18 -8.53 20.20
CA GLU A 189 -24.25 -9.93 20.65
C GLU A 189 -22.98 -10.45 21.32
N PHE A 190 -21.87 -9.71 21.30
CA PHE A 190 -20.66 -10.14 22.03
C PHE A 190 -20.66 -9.61 23.46
N ILE A 191 -21.06 -10.47 24.41
CA ILE A 191 -21.02 -10.20 25.84
C ILE A 191 -19.77 -10.91 26.43
N PRO A 192 -18.72 -10.18 26.85
CA PRO A 192 -17.46 -10.76 27.34
C PRO A 192 -17.58 -11.64 28.60
N SER A 193 -18.71 -11.60 29.30
CA SER A 193 -18.93 -12.38 30.54
C SER A 193 -18.94 -13.90 30.32
N SER A 194 -19.02 -14.38 29.07
CA SER A 194 -18.89 -15.81 28.75
C SER A 194 -17.46 -16.34 28.92
N LEU A 195 -16.43 -15.48 28.90
CA LEU A 195 -15.02 -15.89 28.99
C LEU A 195 -14.50 -16.00 30.43
N VAL A 196 -15.18 -15.40 31.41
CA VAL A 196 -14.70 -15.35 32.81
C VAL A 196 -15.09 -16.61 33.61
N ASN A 197 -16.13 -17.32 33.20
CA ASN A 197 -16.64 -18.48 33.95
C ASN A 197 -15.95 -19.82 33.66
N GLU A 198 -15.06 -19.90 32.67
CA GLU A 198 -14.31 -21.14 32.35
C GLU A 198 -12.89 -21.19 32.94
N MET A 199 -12.41 -20.11 33.58
CA MET A 199 -11.09 -20.10 34.24
C MET A 199 -11.13 -20.41 35.76
N ILE A 200 -12.28 -20.81 36.31
CA ILE A 200 -12.43 -21.19 37.74
C ILE A 200 -13.17 -22.53 37.89
N LYS A 201 -12.82 -23.55 37.10
CA LYS A 201 -13.15 -24.94 37.40
C LYS A 201 -11.95 -25.86 37.22
#